data_AF-A0A7W1FY80-F1
#
_entry.id   AF-A0A7W1FY80-F1
#
_cell.length_a   1.000
_cell.length_b   1.000
_cell.length_c   1.000
_cell.angle_alpha   90.00
_cell.angle_beta   90.00
_cell.angle_gamma   90.00
#
_symmetry.space_group_name_H-M   'P 1'
#
loop_
_entity.id
_entity.type
_entity.pdbx_description
1 polymer ?
#
loop_
_entity_poly.entity_id
_entity_poly.type
_entity_poly.pdbx_seq_one_letter_code
_entity_poly.pdbx_strand_id
1 'polypeptide(L)'
;VLQYLSAAGIGTIGIIDFDKVELHNLHRQILYSTDDVGKSKAPVAAEKLKKQNPNIDFIIFDEMLSEANASAIISQFEMVVDGSDNFLTRYLVNDTCVKLNKALIYGSILKFEGQLAVFNYKASKNLRDIYPEPPNPEDVPNCDENGVLGTLPGIVATMMANETLKIILGMPTLNNELLIFDTINWHFTKLEF
;
A
#
# COMPACT_ATOMS: atom_id res chain seq x y z
N VAL A 1 -5.70 3.84 3.11
CA VAL A 1 -6.18 2.65 2.38
C VAL A 1 -7.26 1.94 3.20
N LEU A 2 -6.89 1.24 4.28
CA LEU A 2 -7.78 0.33 5.01
C LEU A 2 -9.12 0.95 5.42
N GLN A 3 -9.12 2.19 5.93
CA GLN A 3 -10.35 2.89 6.35
C GLN A 3 -11.39 3.01 5.22
N TYR A 4 -10.96 3.33 3.99
CA TYR A 4 -11.86 3.49 2.85
C TYR A 4 -12.33 2.14 2.30
N LEU A 5 -11.44 1.15 2.21
CA LEU A 5 -11.84 -0.21 1.80
C LEU A 5 -12.79 -0.84 2.81
N SER A 6 -12.56 -0.59 4.11
CA SER A 6 -13.45 -1.08 5.17
C SER A 6 -14.81 -0.38 5.12
N ALA A 7 -14.84 0.93 4.93
CA ALA A 7 -16.09 1.67 4.77
C ALA A 7 -16.87 1.25 3.51
N ALA A 8 -16.17 0.88 2.43
CA ALA A 8 -16.77 0.42 1.18
C ALA A 8 -17.37 -1.00 1.27
N GLY A 9 -17.11 -1.73 2.35
CA GLY A 9 -17.70 -3.06 2.56
C GLY A 9 -16.99 -4.17 1.79
N ILE A 10 -15.67 -4.08 1.61
CA ILE A 10 -14.87 -5.21 1.11
C ILE A 10 -15.06 -6.41 2.04
N GLY A 11 -15.40 -7.58 1.48
CA GLY A 11 -15.78 -8.76 2.27
C GLY A 11 -14.68 -9.26 3.20
N THR A 12 -13.44 -9.39 2.68
CA THR A 12 -12.29 -9.86 3.44
C THR A 12 -11.09 -8.94 3.22
N ILE A 13 -10.43 -8.54 4.31
CA ILE A 13 -9.21 -7.71 4.27
C ILE A 13 -8.10 -8.42 5.05
N GLY A 14 -7.04 -8.82 4.34
CA GLY A 14 -5.77 -9.22 4.95
C GLY A 14 -4.95 -8.01 5.36
N ILE A 15 -4.43 -8.00 6.58
CA ILE A 15 -3.53 -6.94 7.09
C ILE A 15 -2.23 -7.60 7.54
N ILE A 16 -1.13 -7.24 6.90
CA ILE A 16 0.22 -7.65 7.31
C ILE A 16 1.03 -6.42 7.70
N ASP A 17 1.51 -6.40 8.94
CA ASP A 17 2.39 -5.38 9.48
C ASP A 17 3.02 -5.94 10.76
N PHE A 18 4.35 -5.85 10.89
CA PHE A 18 5.10 -6.37 12.04
C PHE A 18 5.45 -5.27 13.06
N ASP A 19 5.21 -4.01 12.70
CA ASP A 19 5.57 -2.89 13.53
C ASP A 19 4.58 -2.68 14.67
N LYS A 20 5.06 -1.97 15.68
CA LYS A 20 4.21 -1.38 16.72
C LYS A 20 3.86 0.05 16.37
N VAL A 21 2.73 0.53 16.89
CA VAL A 21 2.35 1.93 16.81
C VAL A 21 3.34 2.76 17.63
N GLU A 22 3.96 3.75 17.01
CA GLU A 22 4.82 4.71 17.67
C GLU A 22 4.21 6.12 17.66
N LEU A 23 4.59 6.93 18.65
CA LEU A 23 4.07 8.31 18.78
C LEU A 23 4.32 9.13 17.50
N HIS A 24 5.50 8.94 16.90
CA HIS A 24 5.87 9.66 15.68
C HIS A 24 5.01 9.22 14.48
N ASN A 25 4.31 8.08 14.50
CA ASN A 25 3.43 7.66 13.41
C ASN A 25 2.14 8.49 13.34
N LEU A 26 1.68 9.05 14.47
CA LEU A 26 0.31 9.59 14.61
C LEU A 26 0.02 10.81 13.73
N HIS A 27 1.04 11.57 13.31
CA HIS A 27 0.85 12.71 12.40
C HIS A 27 0.37 12.31 10.98
N ARG A 28 0.54 11.04 10.58
CA ARG A 28 0.21 10.54 9.23
C ARG A 28 -0.62 9.26 9.21
N GLN A 29 -0.59 8.47 10.28
CA GLN A 29 -1.36 7.23 10.40
C GLN A 29 -2.63 7.47 11.24
N ILE A 30 -3.61 8.15 10.63
CA ILE A 30 -4.83 8.66 11.29
C ILE A 30 -5.78 7.57 11.83
N LEU A 31 -5.50 6.29 11.59
CA LEU A 31 -6.23 5.17 12.18
C LEU A 31 -5.88 4.99 13.67
N TYR A 32 -4.64 5.32 14.05
CA TYR A 32 -4.13 5.12 15.40
C TYR A 32 -4.28 6.38 16.27
N SER A 33 -4.18 6.17 17.58
CA SER A 33 -4.26 7.20 18.60
C SER A 33 -3.16 7.00 19.65
N THR A 34 -3.02 7.94 20.58
CA THR A 34 -2.04 7.84 21.68
C THR A 34 -2.23 6.59 22.53
N ASP A 35 -3.48 6.11 22.67
CA ASP A 35 -3.82 4.93 23.46
C ASP A 35 -3.37 3.62 22.79
N ASP A 36 -2.91 3.68 21.55
CA ASP A 36 -2.43 2.52 20.79
C ASP A 36 -0.91 2.38 20.80
N VAL A 37 -0.18 3.41 21.27
CA VAL A 37 1.28 3.41 21.25
C VAL A 37 1.83 2.19 22.00
N GLY A 38 2.74 1.47 21.34
CA GLY A 38 3.36 0.23 21.84
C GLY A 38 2.61 -1.06 21.50
N LYS A 39 1.39 -0.98 20.93
CA LYS A 39 0.64 -2.14 20.44
C LYS A 39 0.98 -2.45 18.98
N SER A 40 0.87 -3.72 18.58
CA SER A 40 1.07 -4.14 17.18
C SER A 40 0.06 -3.45 16.25
N LYS A 41 0.54 -2.94 15.11
CA LYS A 41 -0.26 -2.18 14.14
C LYS A 41 -1.39 -3.01 13.54
N ALA A 42 -1.09 -4.20 12.99
CA ALA A 42 -2.07 -5.00 12.27
C ALA A 42 -3.28 -5.43 13.13
N PRO A 43 -3.11 -5.96 14.37
CA PRO A 43 -4.24 -6.25 15.26
C PRO A 43 -5.07 -5.01 15.64
N VAL A 44 -4.43 -3.89 15.97
CA VAL A 44 -5.13 -2.65 16.34
C VAL A 44 -5.94 -2.11 15.17
N ALA A 45 -5.37 -2.15 13.96
CA ALA A 45 -6.07 -1.73 12.75
C ALA A 45 -7.35 -2.54 12.55
N ALA A 46 -7.26 -3.87 12.62
CA ALA A 46 -8.42 -4.75 12.52
C ALA A 46 -9.47 -4.47 13.61
N GLU A 47 -9.05 -4.32 14.87
CA GLU A 47 -9.97 -4.02 15.98
C GLU A 47 -10.77 -2.74 15.73
N LYS A 48 -10.09 -1.67 15.32
CA LYS A 48 -10.72 -0.37 15.07
C LYS A 48 -11.64 -0.40 13.84
N LEU A 49 -11.19 -1.01 12.75
CA LEU A 49 -11.97 -1.09 11.51
C LEU A 49 -13.19 -2.02 11.67
N LYS A 50 -13.10 -3.05 12.50
CA LYS A 50 -14.24 -3.92 12.83
C LYS A 50 -15.32 -3.19 13.62
N LYS A 51 -14.97 -2.19 14.45
CA LYS A 51 -15.95 -1.30 15.08
C LYS A 51 -16.64 -0.38 14.05
N GLN A 52 -15.92 0.01 12.99
CA GLN A 52 -16.46 0.82 11.91
C GLN A 52 -17.41 0.02 11.02
N ASN A 53 -17.01 -1.19 10.61
CA ASN A 53 -17.81 -2.07 9.79
C ASN A 53 -17.67 -3.54 10.26
N PRO A 54 -18.64 -4.07 11.03
CA PRO A 54 -18.56 -5.41 11.60
C PRO A 54 -18.79 -6.54 10.58
N ASN A 55 -19.21 -6.21 9.35
CA ASN A 55 -19.48 -7.20 8.31
C ASN A 55 -18.23 -7.67 7.56
N ILE A 56 -17.07 -7.06 7.84
CA ILE A 56 -15.80 -7.38 7.20
C ILE A 56 -15.07 -8.45 7.98
N ASP A 57 -14.56 -9.44 7.25
CA ASP A 57 -13.65 -10.44 7.79
C ASP A 57 -12.20 -9.93 7.71
N PHE A 58 -11.53 -9.80 8.85
CA PHE A 58 -10.16 -9.33 8.93
C PHE A 58 -9.24 -10.51 9.23
N ILE A 59 -8.27 -10.74 8.34
CA ILE A 59 -7.21 -11.74 8.52
C ILE A 59 -5.92 -11.00 8.87
N ILE A 60 -5.33 -11.30 10.02
CA ILE A 60 -4.21 -10.55 10.59
C ILE A 60 -2.94 -11.39 10.51
N PHE A 61 -1.88 -10.80 9.96
CA PHE A 61 -0.52 -11.34 9.93
C PHE A 61 0.39 -10.35 10.68
N ASP A 62 0.60 -10.58 11.98
CA ASP A 62 1.53 -9.79 12.82
C ASP A 62 2.96 -10.33 12.67
N GLU A 63 3.47 -10.31 11.43
CA GLU A 63 4.78 -10.81 11.04
C GLU A 63 5.35 -10.03 9.86
N MET A 64 6.68 -10.06 9.70
CA MET A 64 7.34 -9.42 8.57
C MET A 64 7.12 -10.26 7.32
N LEU A 65 6.68 -9.62 6.23
CA LEU A 65 6.63 -10.27 4.92
C LEU A 65 8.06 -10.64 4.48
N SER A 66 8.27 -11.89 4.11
CA SER A 66 9.55 -12.44 3.70
C SER A 66 9.37 -13.42 2.54
N GLU A 67 10.46 -13.78 1.86
CA GLU A 67 10.42 -14.81 0.81
C GLU A 67 9.82 -16.13 1.28
N ALA A 68 9.99 -16.46 2.57
CA ALA A 68 9.51 -17.70 3.16
C ALA A 68 7.98 -17.75 3.34
N ASN A 69 7.34 -16.62 3.62
CA ASN A 69 5.89 -16.56 3.90
C ASN A 69 5.07 -15.89 2.78
N ALA A 70 5.68 -15.09 1.91
CA ALA A 70 4.95 -14.23 0.97
C ALA A 70 4.01 -15.00 0.03
N SER A 71 4.47 -16.11 -0.56
CA SER A 71 3.63 -16.92 -1.45
C SER A 71 2.42 -17.54 -0.71
N ALA A 72 2.62 -17.99 0.52
CA ALA A 72 1.56 -18.61 1.33
C ALA A 72 0.50 -17.58 1.76
N ILE A 73 0.92 -16.35 2.07
CA ILE A 73 0.01 -15.27 2.48
C ILE A 73 -0.72 -14.70 1.26
N ILE A 74 0.01 -14.24 0.23
CA ILE A 74 -0.57 -13.52 -0.92
C ILE A 74 -1.50 -14.41 -1.75
N SER A 75 -1.25 -15.73 -1.82
CA SER A 75 -2.10 -16.64 -2.60
C SER A 75 -3.56 -16.70 -2.11
N GLN A 76 -3.82 -16.35 -0.86
CA GLN A 76 -5.15 -16.33 -0.24
C GLN A 76 -6.03 -15.16 -0.71
N PHE A 77 -5.46 -14.14 -1.37
CA PHE A 77 -6.16 -12.91 -1.75
C PHE A 77 -6.22 -12.73 -3.27
N GLU A 78 -7.19 -11.95 -3.75
CA GLU A 78 -7.38 -11.67 -5.19
C GLU A 78 -6.44 -10.58 -5.70
N MET A 79 -6.04 -9.66 -4.83
CA MET A 79 -5.18 -8.52 -5.13
C MET A 79 -4.44 -8.05 -3.88
N VAL A 80 -3.37 -7.29 -4.10
CA VAL A 80 -2.52 -6.72 -3.05
C VAL A 80 -2.48 -5.21 -3.19
N VAL A 81 -2.54 -4.50 -2.05
CA VAL A 81 -2.32 -3.06 -1.97
C VAL A 81 -1.04 -2.83 -1.18
N ASP A 82 -0.01 -2.31 -1.84
CA ASP A 82 1.32 -2.17 -1.24
C ASP A 82 1.50 -0.78 -0.62
N GLY A 83 1.45 -0.74 0.71
CA GLY A 83 1.71 0.45 1.53
C GLY A 83 3.07 0.45 2.20
N SER A 84 4.04 -0.37 1.75
CA SER A 84 5.34 -0.48 2.39
C SER A 84 6.26 0.71 2.09
N ASP A 85 7.16 0.98 3.03
CA ASP A 85 8.08 2.12 3.01
C ASP A 85 9.49 1.78 2.49
N ASN A 86 9.83 0.50 2.37
CA ASN A 86 11.15 0.05 1.93
C ASN A 86 11.09 -0.69 0.59
N PHE A 87 12.15 -0.55 -0.20
CA PHE A 87 12.26 -1.15 -1.52
C PHE A 87 12.26 -2.67 -1.48
N LEU A 88 12.98 -3.31 -0.55
CA LEU A 88 13.05 -4.77 -0.46
C LEU A 88 11.64 -5.40 -0.40
N THR A 89 10.76 -4.85 0.41
CA THR A 89 9.37 -5.32 0.52
C THR A 89 8.59 -5.10 -0.78
N ARG A 90 8.73 -3.93 -1.43
CA ARG A 90 8.04 -3.62 -2.68
C ARG A 90 8.40 -4.60 -3.80
N TYR A 91 9.68 -4.92 -3.93
CA TYR A 91 10.14 -5.88 -4.94
C TYR A 91 9.68 -7.31 -4.60
N LEU A 92 9.75 -7.72 -3.33
CA LEU A 92 9.22 -9.00 -2.87
C LEU A 92 7.71 -9.14 -3.17
N VAL A 93 6.93 -8.11 -2.87
CA VAL A 93 5.49 -8.06 -3.14
C VAL A 93 5.23 -8.13 -4.65
N ASN A 94 5.94 -7.33 -5.45
CA ASN A 94 5.83 -7.36 -6.91
C ASN A 94 6.11 -8.75 -7.46
N ASP A 95 7.25 -9.34 -7.12
CA ASP A 95 7.70 -10.61 -7.70
C ASP A 95 6.77 -11.75 -7.29
N THR A 96 6.27 -11.71 -6.05
CA THR A 96 5.27 -12.67 -5.59
C THR A 96 3.93 -12.50 -6.31
N CYS A 97 3.48 -11.25 -6.54
CA CYS A 97 2.27 -10.97 -7.30
C CYS A 97 2.39 -11.41 -8.76
N VAL A 98 3.53 -11.18 -9.42
CA VAL A 98 3.82 -11.68 -10.78
C VAL A 98 3.71 -13.21 -10.80
N LYS A 99 4.40 -13.90 -9.88
CA LYS A 99 4.41 -15.37 -9.79
C LYS A 99 3.01 -15.95 -9.57
N LEU A 100 2.17 -15.27 -8.78
CA LEU A 100 0.84 -15.73 -8.41
C LEU A 100 -0.29 -15.13 -9.28
N ASN A 101 0.07 -14.34 -10.30
CA ASN A 101 -0.86 -13.60 -11.16
C ASN A 101 -1.90 -12.78 -10.36
N LYS A 102 -1.42 -11.98 -9.41
CA LYS A 102 -2.24 -11.11 -8.56
C LYS A 102 -2.07 -9.66 -8.98
N ALA A 103 -3.18 -8.92 -9.04
CA ALA A 103 -3.13 -7.48 -9.25
C ALA A 103 -2.44 -6.79 -8.06
N LEU A 104 -1.59 -5.82 -8.34
CA LEU A 104 -0.85 -5.05 -7.36
C LEU A 104 -1.16 -3.56 -7.51
N ILE A 105 -1.79 -2.97 -6.49
CA ILE A 105 -2.01 -1.54 -6.38
C ILE A 105 -0.80 -0.95 -5.66
N TYR A 106 0.01 -0.19 -6.38
CA TYR A 106 1.26 0.40 -5.91
C TYR A 106 1.08 1.87 -5.56
N GLY A 107 1.58 2.28 -4.41
CA GLY A 107 1.65 3.67 -4.00
C GLY A 107 3.02 4.00 -3.44
N SER A 108 3.54 5.17 -3.79
CA SER A 108 4.78 5.66 -3.21
C SER A 108 4.74 7.15 -2.95
N ILE A 109 5.59 7.60 -2.04
CA ILE A 109 5.72 9.00 -1.65
C ILE A 109 7.18 9.35 -1.48
N LEU A 110 7.55 10.55 -1.87
CA LEU A 110 8.84 11.15 -1.60
C LEU A 110 8.67 12.67 -1.45
N LYS A 111 8.96 13.20 -0.26
CA LYS A 111 8.79 14.62 0.09
C LYS A 111 7.34 15.10 -0.14
N PHE A 112 7.08 15.72 -1.29
CA PHE A 112 5.78 16.29 -1.70
C PHE A 112 5.18 15.60 -2.92
N GLU A 113 5.87 14.61 -3.47
CA GLU A 113 5.47 13.85 -4.66
C GLU A 113 4.86 12.51 -4.26
N GLY A 114 3.74 12.17 -4.88
CA GLY A 114 3.10 10.87 -4.81
C GLY A 114 3.14 10.15 -6.16
N GLN A 115 3.24 8.83 -6.10
CA GLN A 115 3.18 7.95 -7.26
C GLN A 115 2.11 6.89 -7.07
N LEU A 116 1.42 6.53 -8.15
CA LEU A 116 0.37 5.51 -8.18
C LEU A 116 0.42 4.72 -9.47
N ALA A 117 0.34 3.40 -9.37
CA ALA A 117 0.22 2.50 -10.51
C ALA A 117 -0.61 1.26 -10.16
N VAL A 118 -1.12 0.58 -11.18
CA VAL A 118 -1.73 -0.75 -11.06
C VAL A 118 -0.94 -1.71 -11.94
N PHE A 119 -0.29 -2.67 -11.28
CA PHE A 119 0.56 -3.67 -11.89
C PHE A 119 -0.12 -5.03 -11.93
N ASN A 120 0.33 -5.89 -12.84
CA ASN A 120 -0.09 -7.30 -12.92
C ASN A 120 -1.62 -7.50 -13.06
N TYR A 121 -2.34 -6.52 -13.61
CA TYR A 121 -3.79 -6.58 -13.81
C TYR A 121 -4.09 -6.73 -15.29
N LYS A 122 -4.84 -7.78 -15.67
CA LYS A 122 -5.16 -8.09 -17.07
C LYS A 122 -3.92 -8.14 -17.99
N ALA A 123 -2.86 -8.78 -17.51
CA ALA A 123 -1.56 -8.86 -18.20
C ALA A 123 -0.88 -7.50 -18.45
N SER A 124 -1.13 -6.50 -17.59
CA SER A 124 -0.33 -5.28 -17.55
C SER A 124 1.11 -5.56 -17.10
N LYS A 125 1.98 -4.59 -17.33
CA LYS A 125 3.36 -4.56 -16.85
C LYS A 125 3.42 -4.55 -15.33
N ASN A 126 4.62 -4.78 -14.81
CA ASN A 126 4.94 -4.92 -13.41
C ASN A 126 5.98 -3.87 -12.98
N LEU A 127 6.28 -3.80 -11.67
CA LEU A 127 7.21 -2.81 -11.14
C LEU A 127 8.58 -2.85 -11.84
N ARG A 128 9.07 -4.05 -12.16
CA ARG A 128 10.38 -4.26 -12.79
C ARG A 128 10.44 -3.79 -14.25
N ASP A 129 9.31 -3.59 -14.91
CA ASP A 129 9.30 -3.02 -16.27
C ASP A 129 9.65 -1.52 -16.25
N ILE A 130 9.43 -0.84 -15.12
CA ILE A 130 9.80 0.57 -14.92
C ILE A 130 11.13 0.68 -14.16
N TYR A 131 11.29 -0.12 -13.11
CA TYR A 131 12.44 -0.12 -12.22
C TYR A 131 13.03 -1.55 -12.17
N PRO A 132 13.91 -1.92 -13.11
CA PRO A 132 14.36 -3.31 -13.26
C PRO A 132 14.98 -3.91 -12.01
N GLU A 133 15.75 -3.11 -11.28
CA GLU A 133 16.47 -3.51 -10.07
C GLU A 133 16.18 -2.56 -8.92
N PRO A 134 16.14 -3.07 -7.67
CA PRO A 134 16.01 -2.22 -6.50
C PRO A 134 17.19 -1.22 -6.42
N PRO A 135 16.95 0.01 -5.95
CA PRO A 135 18.02 0.96 -5.74
C PRO A 135 19.03 0.42 -4.72
N ASN A 136 20.30 0.78 -4.87
CA ASN A 136 21.32 0.45 -3.88
C ASN A 136 20.90 1.04 -2.53
N PRO A 137 20.91 0.27 -1.42
CA PRO A 137 20.57 0.79 -0.09
C PRO A 137 21.36 2.05 0.30
N GLU A 138 22.58 2.22 -0.19
CA GLU A 138 23.40 3.42 0.04
C GLU A 138 22.88 4.68 -0.67
N ASP A 139 22.12 4.50 -1.77
CA ASP A 139 21.56 5.57 -2.58
C ASP A 139 20.13 5.94 -2.15
N VAL A 140 19.53 5.18 -1.22
CA VAL A 140 18.16 5.41 -0.76
C VAL A 140 18.16 6.53 0.29
N PRO A 141 17.54 7.68 -0.01
CA PRO A 141 17.34 8.71 1.00
C PRO A 141 16.48 8.12 2.12
N ASN A 142 16.93 8.20 3.38
CA ASN A 142 16.09 7.80 4.49
C ASN A 142 14.85 8.71 4.49
N CYS A 143 13.67 8.12 4.25
CA CYS A 143 12.41 8.86 4.18
C CYS A 143 12.08 9.53 5.52
N ASP A 144 12.56 8.97 6.63
CA ASP A 144 12.42 9.57 7.95
C ASP A 144 13.34 10.79 8.15
N GLU A 145 14.49 10.87 7.47
CA GLU A 145 15.38 12.04 7.52
C GLU A 145 14.89 13.20 6.66
N ASN A 146 14.22 12.90 5.54
CA ASN A 146 13.73 13.93 4.62
C ASN A 146 12.37 14.51 5.02
N GLY A 147 11.65 13.82 5.92
CA GLY A 147 10.30 14.17 6.31
C GLY A 147 9.28 13.98 5.19
N VAL A 148 8.04 13.69 5.59
CA VAL A 148 6.89 13.57 4.69
C VAL A 148 5.79 14.46 5.23
N LEU A 149 5.21 15.29 4.37
CA LEU A 149 4.02 16.04 4.75
C LEU A 149 2.88 15.06 5.06
N GLY A 150 2.40 15.04 6.31
CA GLY A 150 1.49 14.00 6.81
C GLY A 150 0.20 13.80 6.01
N THR A 151 -0.22 14.81 5.23
CA THR A 151 -1.38 14.72 4.32
C THR A 151 -1.10 13.89 3.06
N LEU A 152 0.13 13.88 2.55
CA LEU A 152 0.51 13.18 1.30
C LEU A 152 0.26 11.67 1.37
N PRO A 153 0.67 10.93 2.43
CA PRO A 153 0.27 9.53 2.61
C PRO A 153 -1.24 9.36 2.54
N GLY A 154 -2.02 10.26 3.14
CA GLY A 154 -3.49 10.21 3.10
C GLY A 154 -4.06 10.35 1.70
N ILE A 155 -3.50 11.26 0.88
CA ILE A 155 -3.89 11.46 -0.52
C ILE A 155 -3.60 10.19 -1.32
N VAL A 156 -2.35 9.72 -1.33
CA VAL A 156 -1.95 8.50 -2.07
C VAL A 156 -2.76 7.29 -1.60
N ALA A 157 -2.92 7.12 -0.30
CA ALA A 157 -3.65 6.00 0.28
C ALA A 157 -5.16 6.02 -0.04
N THR A 158 -5.73 7.18 -0.37
CA THR A 158 -7.11 7.31 -0.86
C THR A 158 -7.18 6.97 -2.34
N MET A 159 -6.20 7.41 -3.13
CA MET A 159 -6.13 7.07 -4.56
C MET A 159 -5.88 5.57 -4.79
N MET A 160 -5.04 4.93 -3.98
CA MET A 160 -4.86 3.48 -3.97
C MET A 160 -6.16 2.74 -3.65
N ALA A 161 -6.91 3.20 -2.64
CA ALA A 161 -8.21 2.62 -2.31
C ALA A 161 -9.21 2.79 -3.47
N ASN A 162 -9.18 3.94 -4.15
CA ASN A 162 -10.00 4.18 -5.34
C ASN A 162 -9.66 3.21 -6.49
N GLU A 163 -8.39 3.00 -6.83
CA GLU A 163 -8.00 2.03 -7.86
C GLU A 163 -8.36 0.59 -7.47
N THR A 164 -8.22 0.24 -6.19
CA THR A 164 -8.66 -1.05 -5.66
C THR A 164 -10.16 -1.26 -5.91
N LEU A 165 -10.99 -0.28 -5.54
CA LEU A 165 -12.44 -0.35 -5.75
C LEU A 165 -12.81 -0.38 -7.23
N LYS A 166 -12.11 0.39 -8.08
CA LYS A 166 -12.34 0.36 -9.54
C LYS A 166 -12.11 -1.02 -10.11
N ILE A 167 -11.05 -1.73 -9.69
CA ILE A 167 -10.81 -3.10 -10.13
C ILE A 167 -11.95 -4.02 -9.67
N ILE A 168 -12.34 -3.95 -8.41
CA ILE A 168 -13.40 -4.79 -7.81
C ILE A 168 -14.75 -4.56 -8.51
N LEU A 169 -15.06 -3.31 -8.85
CA LEU A 169 -16.30 -2.92 -9.55
C LEU A 169 -16.24 -3.11 -11.07
N GLY A 170 -15.12 -3.60 -11.62
CA GLY A 170 -14.94 -3.79 -13.06
C GLY A 170 -14.86 -2.48 -13.87
N MET A 171 -14.49 -1.37 -13.22
CA MET A 171 -14.35 -0.05 -13.83
C MET A 171 -12.97 0.10 -14.52
N PRO A 172 -12.83 1.02 -15.49
CA PRO A 172 -11.53 1.35 -16.08
C PRO A 172 -10.54 1.84 -15.02
N THR A 173 -9.37 1.23 -14.92
CA THR A 173 -8.29 1.53 -13.95
C THR A 173 -7.01 1.95 -14.68
N LEU A 174 -5.97 2.37 -13.94
CA LEU A 174 -4.65 2.60 -14.54
C LEU A 174 -4.14 1.31 -15.19
N ASN A 175 -3.56 1.42 -16.39
CA ASN A 175 -3.05 0.26 -17.11
C ASN A 175 -1.81 0.65 -17.91
N ASN A 176 -0.64 0.11 -17.53
CA ASN A 176 0.66 0.54 -18.06
C ASN A 176 0.86 2.06 -17.96
N GLU A 177 0.36 2.64 -16.86
CA GLU A 177 0.38 4.08 -16.59
C GLU A 177 0.92 4.32 -15.17
N LEU A 178 1.90 5.22 -15.05
CA LEU A 178 2.43 5.70 -13.78
C LEU A 178 1.92 7.12 -13.59
N LEU A 179 1.02 7.29 -12.62
CA LEU A 179 0.55 8.61 -12.22
C LEU A 179 1.53 9.18 -11.19
N ILE A 180 2.13 10.32 -11.52
CA ILE A 180 3.01 11.10 -10.67
C ILE A 180 2.33 12.44 -10.40
N PHE A 181 2.31 12.86 -9.15
CA PHE A 181 1.79 14.19 -8.81
C PHE A 181 2.58 14.84 -7.69
N ASP A 182 2.67 16.17 -7.71
CA ASP A 182 3.26 16.95 -6.63
C ASP A 182 2.19 17.78 -5.92
N THR A 183 2.33 17.93 -4.61
CA THR A 183 1.36 18.68 -3.78
C THR A 183 1.73 20.15 -3.57
N ILE A 184 2.87 20.61 -4.13
CA ILE A 184 3.28 22.01 -4.06
C ILE A 184 2.55 22.82 -5.13
N ASN A 185 2.60 22.35 -6.37
CA ASN A 185 2.05 23.01 -7.55
C ASN A 185 0.83 22.29 -8.13
N TRP A 186 0.49 21.11 -7.61
CA TRP A 186 -0.60 20.27 -8.11
C TRP A 186 -0.43 19.89 -9.59
N HIS A 187 0.81 19.63 -10.03
CA HIS A 187 1.00 19.03 -11.34
C HIS A 187 0.73 17.53 -11.28
N PHE A 188 0.02 17.03 -12.29
CA PHE A 188 -0.25 15.61 -12.48
C PHE A 188 0.33 15.20 -13.83
N THR A 189 1.24 14.24 -13.80
CA THR A 189 1.85 13.65 -14.99
C THR A 189 1.46 12.18 -15.03
N LYS A 190 0.99 11.72 -16.18
CA LYS A 190 0.76 10.30 -16.44
C LYS A 190 1.78 9.84 -17.47
N LEU A 191 2.63 8.89 -17.08
CA LEU A 191 3.63 8.28 -17.96
C LEU A 191 3.14 6.91 -18.40
N GLU A 192 3.08 6.68 -19.71
CA GLU A 192 2.84 5.36 -20.26
C GLU A 192 4.15 4.56 -20.27
N PHE A 193 4.11 3.29 -19.88
CA PHE A 193 5.31 2.43 -19.83
C PHE A 193 5.19 1.15 -20.59
#